data_AF-A0A9D6IA00-F1
#
_entry.id   AF-A0A9D6IA00-F1
#
_cell.length_a   1.000
_cell.length_b   1.000
_cell.length_c   1.000
_cell.angle_alpha   90.00
_cell.angle_beta   90.00
_cell.angle_gamma   90.00
#
_symmetry.space_group_name_H-M   'P 1'
#
loop_
_entity.id
_entity.type
_entity.pdbx_description
1 polymer ?
#
loop_
_entity_poly.entity_id
_entity_poly.type
_entity_poly.pdbx_seq_one_letter_code
_entity_poly.pdbx_strand_id
1 'polypeptide(L)' 'MPEDPVTGSVHAAIPVWLWQSGLLQADGGVARFQAEQGDSLGRPGRLDVELYVADGRPARVRVGGRAVTVLSGSLRVE' A
#
# COMPACT_ATOMS: atom_id res chain seq x y z
N MET A 1 15.83 1.17 12.03
CA MET A 1 15.64 0.35 10.82
C MET A 1 16.23 1.15 9.66
N PRO A 2 17.21 0.61 8.92
CA PRO A 2 17.85 1.34 7.83
C PRO A 2 16.93 1.45 6.60
N GLU A 3 16.14 0.41 6.33
CA GLU A 3 15.11 0.38 5.29
C GLU A 3 14.00 -0.61 5.68
N ASP A 4 12.76 -0.22 5.42
CA ASP A 4 11.56 -1.02 5.65
C ASP A 4 11.32 -1.94 4.44
N PRO A 5 11.06 -3.25 4.61
CA PRO A 5 10.78 -4.14 3.48
C PRO A 5 9.54 -3.74 2.69
N VAL A 6 8.47 -3.35 3.39
CA VAL A 6 7.18 -2.99 2.81
C VAL A 6 6.53 -1.94 3.70
N THR A 7 6.28 -0.75 3.16
CA THR A 7 5.83 0.41 3.95
C THR A 7 4.42 0.82 3.55
N GLY A 8 3.41 0.38 4.31
CA GLY A 8 2.02 0.65 3.98
C GLY A 8 1.66 2.14 3.91
N SER A 9 2.25 2.98 4.77
CA SER A 9 2.00 4.42 4.79
C SER A 9 2.52 5.14 3.55
N VAL A 10 3.68 4.75 3.02
CA VAL A 10 4.23 5.27 1.76
C VAL A 10 3.31 4.90 0.60
N HIS A 11 2.90 3.64 0.52
CA HIS A 11 1.99 3.15 -0.52
C HIS A 11 0.58 3.74 -0.42
N ALA A 12 0.18 4.23 0.76
CA ALA A 12 -1.07 4.99 0.91
C ALA A 12 -0.97 6.42 0.35
N ALA A 13 0.22 7.04 0.35
CA ALA A 13 0.43 8.41 -0.10
C ALA A 13 0.70 8.53 -1.62
N ILE A 14 1.46 7.58 -2.18
CA ILE A 14 1.80 7.53 -3.62
C ILE A 14 0.60 7.75 -4.55
N PRO A 15 -0.55 7.06 -4.40
CA PRO A 15 -1.64 7.22 -5.36
C PRO A 15 -2.28 8.60 -5.32
N VAL A 16 -2.29 9.25 -4.16
CA VAL A 16 -2.80 10.62 -4.02
C VAL A 16 -1.96 11.57 -4.86
N TRP A 17 -0.63 11.46 -4.75
CA TRP A 17 0.30 12.29 -5.52
C TRP A 17 0.24 11.96 -7.02
N LEU A 18 0.16 10.69 -7.41
CA LEU A 18 0.05 10.29 -8.82
C LEU A 18 -1.25 10.80 -9.45
N TRP A 19 -2.36 10.75 -8.72
CA TRP A 19 -3.63 11.27 -9.21
C TRP A 19 -3.60 12.81 -9.32
N GLN A 20 -3.08 13.49 -8.29
CA GLN A 20 -2.93 14.96 -8.30
C GLN A 20 -2.01 15.46 -9.42
N SER A 21 -0.99 14.69 -9.79
CA SER A 21 -0.09 15.00 -10.91
C SER A 21 -0.65 14.61 -12.29
N GLY A 22 -1.85 14.02 -12.35
CA GLY A 22 -2.49 13.57 -13.59
C GLY A 22 -1.88 12.29 -14.19
N LEU A 23 -0.96 11.64 -13.48
CA LEU A 23 -0.29 10.40 -13.90
C LEU A 23 -1.09 9.14 -13.60
N LEU A 24 -2.09 9.24 -12.72
CA LEU A 24 -3.02 8.16 -12.39
C LEU A 24 -4.45 8.63 -12.57
N GLN A 25 -5.21 7.91 -13.39
CA GLN A 25 -6.63 8.18 -13.62
C GLN A 25 -7.50 7.28 -12.75
N ALA A 26 -8.60 7.83 -12.24
CA ALA A 26 -9.61 7.10 -11.50
C ALA A 26 -10.81 6.82 -12.41
N ASP A 27 -10.99 5.57 -12.82
CA ASP A 27 -12.13 5.13 -13.62
C ASP A 27 -13.31 4.79 -12.70
N GLY A 28 -14.50 5.31 -13.02
CA GLY A 28 -15.67 5.18 -12.15
C GLY A 28 -15.43 5.69 -10.72
N GLY A 29 -14.53 6.65 -10.53
CA GLY A 29 -14.16 7.20 -9.22
C GLY A 29 -13.16 6.35 -8.43
N VAL A 30 -12.53 5.33 -9.02
CA VAL A 30 -11.50 4.53 -8.36
C VAL A 30 -10.30 4.27 -9.26
N ALA A 31 -9.09 4.55 -8.76
CA ALA A 31 -7.84 4.12 -9.37
C ALA A 31 -7.29 2.90 -8.63
N ARG A 32 -6.76 1.91 -9.36
CA ARG A 32 -6.22 0.65 -8.80
C ARG A 32 -4.90 0.28 -9.45
N PHE A 33 -3.94 -0.19 -8.66
CA PHE A 33 -2.66 -0.70 -9.15
C PHE A 33 -2.00 -1.62 -8.12
N GLN A 34 -1.01 -2.38 -8.59
CA GLN A 34 -0.10 -3.14 -7.74
C GLN A 34 1.10 -2.29 -7.37
N ALA A 35 1.45 -2.28 -6.10
CA ALA A 35 2.65 -1.67 -5.56
C ALA A 35 3.66 -2.74 -5.13
N GLU A 36 4.95 -2.45 -5.28
CA GLU A 36 6.06 -3.36 -4.98
C GLU A 36 7.14 -2.65 -4.17
N GLN A 37 7.70 -3.31 -3.15
CA GLN A 37 8.84 -2.82 -2.35
C GLN A 37 9.63 -4.01 -1.79
N GLY A 38 10.92 -3.82 -1.53
CA GLY A 38 11.73 -4.78 -0.77
C GLY A 38 12.44 -5.84 -1.62
N ASP A 39 12.31 -5.79 -2.95
CA ASP A 39 13.01 -6.69 -3.88
C ASP A 39 14.53 -6.64 -3.70
N SER A 40 15.12 -5.45 -3.60
CA SER A 40 16.55 -5.27 -3.34
C SER A 40 17.00 -5.75 -1.95
N LEU A 41 16.07 -5.89 -1.01
CA LEU A 41 16.33 -6.42 0.33
C LEU A 41 16.14 -7.94 0.41
N GLY A 42 15.77 -8.60 -0.69
CA GLY A 42 15.40 -10.02 -0.68
C GLY A 42 14.12 -10.31 0.13
N ARG A 43 13.30 -9.28 0.39
CA ARG A 43 12.07 -9.36 1.18
C ARG A 43 10.91 -8.73 0.39
N PRO A 44 10.56 -9.28 -0.78
CA PRO A 44 9.60 -8.67 -1.69
C PRO A 44 8.20 -8.61 -1.07
N GLY A 45 7.60 -7.43 -1.08
CA GLY A 45 6.19 -7.20 -0.81
C GLY A 45 5.43 -6.83 -2.05
N ARG A 46 4.17 -7.25 -2.12
CA ARG A 46 3.21 -6.88 -3.17
C ARG A 46 1.93 -6.41 -2.49
N LEU A 47 1.43 -5.26 -2.91
CA LEU A 47 0.29 -4.59 -2.31
C LEU A 47 -0.74 -4.22 -3.37
N ASP A 48 -2.02 -4.49 -3.06
CA ASP A 48 -3.15 -3.94 -3.78
C ASP A 48 -3.43 -2.53 -3.24
N VAL A 49 -3.38 -1.51 -4.11
CA VAL A 49 -3.66 -0.13 -3.72
C VAL A 49 -4.85 0.41 -4.49
N GLU A 50 -5.81 0.98 -3.76
CA GLU A 50 -6.99 1.62 -4.33
C GLU A 50 -7.12 3.06 -3.83
N LEU A 51 -7.22 4.01 -4.75
CA LEU A 51 -7.58 5.39 -4.45
C LEU A 51 -9.01 5.65 -4.90
N TYR A 52 -9.85 6.04 -3.97
CA TYR A 52 -11.22 6.48 -4.20
C TYR A 52 -11.24 8.00 -4.34
N VAL A 53 -11.84 8.48 -5.42
CA VAL A 53 -11.99 9.88 -5.76
C VAL A 53 -13.48 10.20 -5.80
N ALA A 54 -13.90 11.20 -5.05
CA ALA A 54 -15.27 11.69 -5.00
C ALA A 54 -15.24 13.22 -5.04
N ASP A 55 -16.19 13.85 -5.73
CA ASP A 55 -16.30 15.30 -5.85
C ASP A 55 -14.99 15.99 -6.29
N GLY A 56 -14.26 15.34 -7.21
CA GLY A 56 -13.00 15.87 -7.74
C GLY A 56 -11.85 15.91 -6.72
N ARG A 57 -11.91 15.11 -5.65
CA ARG A 57 -10.84 15.03 -4.64
C ARG A 57 -10.59 13.61 -4.13
N PRO A 58 -9.36 13.29 -3.66
CA PRO A 58 -9.08 12.06 -2.92
C PRO A 58 -10.00 11.94 -1.70
N ALA A 59 -10.75 10.84 -1.61
CA ALA A 59 -11.69 10.58 -0.52
C ALA A 59 -11.19 9.49 0.43
N ARG A 60 -10.53 8.45 -0.10
CA ARG A 60 -10.01 7.32 0.68
C ARG A 60 -8.91 6.60 -0.09
N VAL A 61 -7.91 6.10 0.64
CA VAL A 61 -6.97 5.11 0.12
C VAL A 61 -7.14 3.81 0.89
N ARG A 62 -7.16 2.69 0.17
CA ARG A 62 -7.08 1.35 0.74
C ARG A 62 -5.78 0.72 0.29
N VAL A 63 -5.06 0.15 1.25
CA VAL A 63 -3.87 -0.66 1.00
C VAL A 63 -4.17 -2.05 1.53
N GLY A 64 -4.07 -3.04 0.65
CA GLY A 64 -4.31 -4.45 0.95
C GLY A 64 -3.12 -5.30 0.54
N GLY A 65 -3.05 -6.50 1.09
CA GLY A 65 -2.03 -7.48 0.76
C GLY A 65 -2.31 -8.80 1.42
N ARG A 66 -1.60 -9.83 0.99
CA ARG A 66 -1.64 -11.16 1.62
C ARG A 66 -0.53 -11.27 2.66
N ALA A 67 -0.78 -12.06 3.69
CA ALA A 67 0.19 -12.40 4.70
C ALA A 67 0.27 -13.92 4.87
N VAL A 68 1.42 -14.40 5.36
CA VAL A 68 1.64 -15.80 5.71
C VAL A 68 2.07 -15.85 7.17
N THR A 69 1.41 -16.69 7.97
CA THR A 69 1.79 -16.92 9.36
C THR A 69 3.10 -17.72 9.38
N VAL A 70 4.19 -17.09 9.84
CA VAL A 70 5.50 -17.74 9.96
C VAL A 70 5.71 -18.43 11.31
N LEU A 71 5.05 -17.94 12.36
CA LEU A 71 5.12 -18.49 13.71
C LEU A 71 3.81 -18.18 14.46
N SER A 72 3.40 -19.12 15.30
CA SER A 72 2.30 -18.95 16.26
C SER A 72 2.73 -19.53 17.60
N GLY A 73 2.37 -18.88 18.70
CA GLY A 73 2.78 -19.29 20.04
C GLY A 73 2.19 -18.42 21.15
N SER A 74 2.60 -18.69 22.38
CA SER A 74 2.20 -17.93 23.57
C SER A 74 3.43 -17.32 24.25
N LEU A 75 3.33 -16.07 24.68
CA LEU A 75 4.36 -15.40 25.47
C LEU A 75 3.91 -15.35 26.94
N ARG A 76 4.74 -15.87 27.85
CA ARG A 76 4.58 -15.64 29.29
C ARG A 76 5.42 -14.43 29.67
N VAL A 77 4.82 -13.47 30.35
CA VAL A 77 5.50 -12.29 30.90
C VAL A 77 5.37 -12.37 32.42
N GLU A 78 6.48 -12.18 33.14
CA GLU A 78 6.52 -12.09 34.61
C GLU A 78 6.07 -10.72 35.11
#